data_AF-A0A176S3P3-F1
#
_entry.id   AF-A0A176S3P3-F1
#
_cell.length_a   1.000
_cell.length_b   1.000
_cell.length_c   1.000
_cell.angle_alpha   90.00
_cell.angle_beta   90.00
_cell.angle_gamma   90.00
#
_symmetry.space_group_name_H-M   'P 1'
#
loop_
_entity.id
_entity.type
_entity.pdbx_description
1 polymer ?
#
loop_
_entity_poly.entity_id
_entity_poly.type
_entity_poly.pdbx_seq_one_letter_code
_entity_poly.pdbx_strand_id
1 'polypeptide(L)'
;MSKDFEDEETDMGSVNHSLAQAKLTCLLGADERFTVMTELSLDISQHDFSQYGIKAKDEVKPDICVYPGGFDFQDLDIVKMTDMPLLAIEILSQGTKELREKFYAYFELGVKSCWLVVPDIKTISVFSQPAQFKTFDMKDSEIVDEVIDIHLPIQNLFRKRSETIQQ
;
A
#
# COMPACT_ATOMS: atom_id res chain seq x y z
N MET A 1 -18.84 25.33 22.18
CA MET A 1 -18.36 24.93 20.84
C MET A 1 -17.32 23.86 21.07
N SER A 2 -17.79 22.64 21.27
CA SER A 2 -16.94 21.45 21.34
C SER A 2 -16.28 21.28 19.98
N LYS A 3 -14.95 21.22 19.97
CA LYS A 3 -14.24 20.62 18.84
C LYS A 3 -14.58 19.15 18.91
N ASP A 4 -15.51 18.73 18.06
CA ASP A 4 -15.67 17.33 17.75
C ASP A 4 -14.35 16.93 17.07
N PHE A 5 -13.46 16.31 17.85
CA PHE A 5 -12.40 15.50 17.30
C PHE A 5 -13.14 14.34 16.64
N GLU A 6 -13.37 14.44 15.34
CA GLU A 6 -13.71 13.26 14.55
C GLU A 6 -12.57 12.27 14.83
N ASP A 7 -12.93 11.14 15.43
CA ASP A 7 -12.04 9.99 15.58
C ASP A 7 -11.64 9.56 14.16
N GLU A 8 -10.60 10.21 13.60
CA GLU A 8 -9.73 9.52 12.66
C GLU A 8 -9.31 8.26 13.40
N GLU A 9 -9.79 7.11 12.93
CA GLU A 9 -9.23 5.81 13.28
C GLU A 9 -7.74 5.90 12.95
N THR A 10 -6.97 6.37 13.94
CA THR A 10 -5.53 6.41 13.90
C THR A 10 -5.14 4.96 14.00
N ASP A 11 -5.00 4.32 12.84
CA ASP A 11 -4.43 2.99 12.75
C ASP A 11 -3.05 3.05 13.39
N MET A 12 -2.98 2.63 14.65
CA MET A 12 -1.78 2.71 15.46
C MET A 12 -0.77 1.74 14.85
N GLY A 13 0.15 2.28 14.05
CA GLY A 13 1.19 1.52 13.38
C GLY A 13 1.87 0.53 14.33
N SER A 14 1.85 -0.75 13.97
CA SER A 14 2.51 -1.81 14.73
C SER A 14 3.98 -1.97 14.28
N VAL A 15 4.82 -2.60 15.10
CA VAL A 15 6.22 -2.91 14.71
C VAL A 15 6.27 -3.71 13.41
N ASN A 16 5.35 -4.67 13.24
CA ASN A 16 5.30 -5.50 12.04
C ASN A 16 4.84 -4.71 10.81
N HIS A 17 3.84 -3.82 10.97
CA HIS A 17 3.38 -2.92 9.92
C HIS A 17 4.52 -1.99 9.47
N SER A 18 5.13 -1.28 10.42
CA SER A 18 6.23 -0.34 10.13
C SER A 18 7.43 -1.02 9.47
N LEU A 19 7.81 -2.22 9.93
CA LEU A 19 8.89 -2.98 9.30
C LEU A 19 8.54 -3.44 7.88
N ALA A 20 7.30 -3.87 7.64
CA ALA A 20 6.84 -4.27 6.31
C ALA A 20 6.82 -3.07 5.36
N GLN A 21 6.27 -1.93 5.81
CA GLN A 21 6.17 -0.70 5.03
C GLN A 21 7.55 -0.22 4.60
N ALA A 22 8.46 -0.04 5.56
CA ALA A 22 9.82 0.44 5.29
C ALA A 22 10.60 -0.48 4.34
N LYS A 23 10.47 -1.81 4.51
CA LYS A 23 11.17 -2.78 3.65
C LYS A 23 10.59 -2.82 2.25
N LEU A 24 9.26 -2.78 2.10
CA LEU A 24 8.62 -2.71 0.78
C LEU A 24 9.04 -1.44 0.05
N THR A 25 8.99 -0.29 0.72
CA THR A 25 9.46 0.99 0.14
C THR A 25 10.91 0.89 -0.33
N CYS A 26 11.80 0.28 0.45
CA CYS A 26 13.20 0.10 0.03
C CYS A 26 13.35 -0.87 -1.15
N LEU A 27 12.60 -1.98 -1.16
CA LEU A 27 12.71 -3.00 -2.21
C LEU A 27 12.14 -2.52 -3.53
N LEU A 28 10.99 -1.83 -3.49
CA LEU A 28 10.32 -1.26 -4.65
C LEU A 28 11.07 -0.03 -5.17
N GLY A 29 11.54 0.84 -4.27
CA GLY A 29 12.27 2.05 -4.64
C GLY A 29 13.68 1.81 -5.18
N ALA A 30 14.17 0.57 -5.13
CA ALA A 30 15.42 0.17 -5.80
C ALA A 30 15.25 -0.02 -7.32
N ASP A 31 14.01 -0.09 -7.81
CA ASP A 31 13.70 -0.17 -9.23
C ASP A 31 13.37 1.23 -9.78
N GLU A 32 14.29 1.79 -10.57
CA GLU A 32 14.18 3.15 -11.13
C GLU A 32 12.97 3.35 -12.08
N ARG A 33 12.29 2.26 -12.48
CA ARG A 33 11.02 2.34 -13.21
C ARG A 33 9.89 2.92 -12.37
N PHE A 34 10.07 3.06 -11.06
CA PHE A 34 9.02 3.44 -10.13
C PHE A 34 9.42 4.58 -9.19
N THR A 35 8.41 5.36 -8.80
CA THR A 35 8.49 6.27 -7.65
C THR A 35 7.56 5.73 -6.55
N VAL A 36 8.09 5.53 -5.35
CA VAL A 36 7.37 4.96 -4.21
C VAL A 36 7.08 6.04 -3.17
N MET A 37 5.82 6.17 -2.78
CA MET A 37 5.35 7.18 -1.82
C MET A 37 4.52 6.49 -0.73
N THR A 38 4.68 6.91 0.52
CA THR A 38 3.96 6.35 1.68
C THR A 38 2.91 7.32 2.17
N GLU A 39 1.76 6.82 2.64
CA GLU A 39 0.70 7.64 3.28
C GLU A 39 0.17 8.79 2.40
N LEU A 40 0.17 8.60 1.07
CA LEU A 40 -0.24 9.63 0.12
C LEU A 40 -1.78 9.69 0.01
N SER A 41 -2.36 10.87 0.21
CA SER A 41 -3.79 11.08 -0.04
C SER A 41 -4.11 11.01 -1.53
N LEU A 42 -5.05 10.14 -1.89
CA LEU A 42 -5.63 10.06 -3.24
C LEU A 42 -7.00 10.72 -3.24
N ASP A 43 -7.26 11.61 -4.21
CA ASP A 43 -8.51 12.34 -4.34
C ASP A 43 -9.63 11.44 -4.84
N ILE A 44 -10.69 11.30 -4.03
CA ILE A 44 -11.91 10.58 -4.40
C ILE A 44 -13.13 11.47 -4.44
N SER A 45 -12.98 12.80 -4.39
CA SER A 45 -14.09 13.77 -4.33
C SER A 45 -15.05 13.70 -5.53
N GLN A 46 -14.59 13.14 -6.65
CA GLN A 46 -15.40 12.93 -7.85
C GLN A 46 -16.18 11.60 -7.86
N HIS A 47 -16.01 10.75 -6.83
CA HIS A 47 -16.57 9.42 -6.73
C HIS A 47 -17.36 9.23 -5.44
N ASP A 48 -18.44 8.43 -5.48
CA ASP A 48 -19.17 8.02 -4.27
C ASP A 48 -18.85 6.56 -3.95
N PHE A 49 -18.01 6.35 -2.92
CA PHE A 49 -17.62 5.04 -2.45
C PHE A 49 -18.35 4.58 -1.18
N SER A 50 -19.46 5.23 -0.83
CA SER A 50 -20.29 4.81 0.30
C SER A 50 -20.78 3.36 0.16
N GLN A 51 -20.92 2.87 -1.08
CA GLN A 51 -21.24 1.47 -1.39
C GLN A 51 -20.19 0.46 -0.92
N TYR A 52 -18.94 0.89 -0.75
CA TYR A 52 -17.82 0.09 -0.23
C TYR A 52 -17.56 0.37 1.26
N GLY A 53 -18.47 1.03 1.98
CA GLY A 53 -18.27 1.32 3.40
C GLY A 53 -17.17 2.36 3.70
N ILE A 54 -16.58 2.97 2.66
CA ILE A 54 -15.59 4.04 2.81
C ILE A 54 -16.32 5.28 3.32
N LYS A 55 -16.04 5.65 4.58
CA LYS A 55 -16.64 6.83 5.25
C LYS A 55 -16.00 8.15 4.81
N ALA A 56 -14.73 8.09 4.39
CA ALA A 56 -14.01 9.26 3.89
C ALA A 56 -14.71 9.78 2.63
N LYS A 57 -14.94 11.10 2.59
CA LYS A 57 -15.76 11.72 1.54
C LYS A 57 -14.94 12.21 0.35
N ASP A 58 -13.65 12.40 0.54
CA ASP A 58 -12.82 13.16 -0.40
C ASP A 58 -11.39 12.61 -0.54
N GLU A 59 -10.97 11.66 0.28
CA GLU A 59 -9.70 10.97 0.10
C GLU A 59 -9.66 9.52 0.58
N VAL A 60 -8.71 8.76 0.02
CA VAL A 60 -8.26 7.47 0.54
C VAL A 60 -6.74 7.47 0.63
N LYS A 61 -6.19 6.75 1.61
CA LYS A 61 -4.74 6.67 1.87
C LYS A 61 -4.30 5.20 1.89
N PRO A 62 -3.64 4.71 0.83
CA PRO A 62 -2.89 3.47 0.89
C PRO A 62 -1.61 3.64 1.71
N ASP A 63 -1.16 2.59 2.40
CA ASP A 63 0.11 2.62 3.13
C ASP A 63 1.29 2.91 2.18
N ILE A 64 1.24 2.36 0.96
CA ILE A 64 2.24 2.60 -0.09
C ILE A 64 1.56 2.75 -1.45
N CYS A 65 1.94 3.79 -2.18
CA CYS A 65 1.63 4.02 -3.58
C CYS A 65 2.89 3.83 -4.44
N VAL A 66 2.74 3.20 -5.60
CA VAL A 66 3.80 3.06 -6.61
C VAL A 66 3.33 3.71 -7.91
N TYR A 67 4.05 4.75 -8.33
CA TYR A 67 3.84 5.48 -9.58
C TYR A 67 4.91 5.10 -10.61
N PRO A 68 4.73 5.42 -11.90
CA PRO A 68 5.84 5.42 -12.84
C PRO A 68 6.99 6.28 -12.32
N GLY A 69 8.23 5.90 -12.64
CA GLY A 69 9.42 6.68 -12.29
C GLY A 69 9.42 8.06 -12.93
N GLY A 70 10.28 8.94 -12.43
CA GLY A 70 10.43 10.31 -12.93
C GLY A 70 9.58 11.36 -12.21
N PHE A 71 8.83 10.97 -11.17
CA PHE A 71 8.31 11.95 -10.21
C PHE A 71 9.45 12.54 -9.38
N ASP A 72 9.52 13.86 -9.34
CA ASP A 72 10.48 14.64 -8.56
C ASP A 72 9.74 15.53 -7.55
N PHE A 73 10.49 16.22 -6.69
CA PHE A 73 9.93 17.21 -5.77
C PHE A 73 9.20 18.33 -6.54
N GLN A 74 8.04 18.70 -6.03
CA GLN A 74 7.21 19.74 -6.62
C GLN A 74 7.48 21.09 -5.95
N ASP A 75 7.50 22.18 -6.72
CA ASP A 75 7.65 23.54 -6.18
C ASP A 75 6.45 23.93 -5.28
N LEU A 76 5.26 23.43 -5.63
CA LEU A 76 4.05 23.52 -4.82
C LEU A 76 3.67 22.11 -4.38
N ASP A 77 3.59 21.92 -3.07
CA ASP A 77 3.30 20.62 -2.49
C ASP A 77 1.90 20.13 -2.89
N ILE A 78 1.83 18.86 -3.31
CA ILE A 78 0.58 18.20 -3.70
C ILE A 78 0.10 17.39 -2.50
N VAL A 79 -0.78 17.99 -1.71
CA VAL A 79 -1.33 17.35 -0.51
C VAL A 79 -2.38 16.28 -0.80
N LYS A 80 -2.90 16.24 -2.03
CA LYS A 80 -3.90 15.27 -2.49
C LYS A 80 -3.72 15.00 -3.99
N MET A 81 -3.42 13.75 -4.34
CA MET A 81 -3.13 13.34 -5.71
C MET A 81 -4.39 12.99 -6.47
N THR A 82 -4.54 13.54 -7.68
CA THR A 82 -5.64 13.21 -8.59
C THR A 82 -5.28 12.11 -9.57
N ASP A 83 -3.99 12.03 -9.96
CA ASP A 83 -3.47 10.91 -10.73
C ASP A 83 -3.32 9.68 -9.81
N MET A 84 -3.87 8.54 -10.25
CA MET A 84 -3.87 7.32 -9.45
C MET A 84 -2.60 6.49 -9.64
N PRO A 85 -2.11 5.78 -8.60
CA PRO A 85 -0.91 4.99 -8.70
C PRO A 85 -1.10 3.76 -9.60
N LEU A 86 0.00 3.20 -10.09
CA LEU A 86 -0.01 1.90 -10.76
C LEU A 86 -0.37 0.79 -9.75
N LEU A 87 0.18 0.89 -8.54
CA LEU A 87 -0.04 -0.07 -7.45
C LEU A 87 -0.33 0.65 -6.13
N ALA A 88 -1.37 0.18 -5.44
CA ALA A 88 -1.67 0.52 -4.06
C ALA A 88 -1.44 -0.70 -3.15
N ILE A 89 -0.71 -0.51 -2.05
CA ILE A 89 -0.41 -1.56 -1.07
C ILE A 89 -1.08 -1.20 0.25
N GLU A 90 -1.75 -2.19 0.83
CA GLU A 90 -2.25 -2.14 2.21
C GLU A 90 -1.56 -3.22 3.03
N ILE A 91 -1.16 -2.85 4.24
CA ILE A 91 -0.45 -3.67 5.19
C ILE A 91 -1.38 -3.87 6.36
N LEU A 92 -1.83 -5.11 6.56
CA LEU A 92 -2.75 -5.44 7.62
C LEU A 92 -2.08 -5.20 8.98
N SER A 93 -2.61 -4.25 9.74
CA SER A 93 -2.35 -4.03 11.17
C SER A 93 -3.42 -4.76 12.02
N GLN A 94 -3.56 -4.45 13.31
CA GLN A 94 -4.53 -5.10 14.18
C GLN A 94 -5.99 -4.82 13.75
N GLY A 95 -6.60 -5.74 13.02
CA GLY A 95 -7.97 -5.61 12.48
C GLY A 95 -8.11 -6.46 11.22
N THR A 96 -9.34 -6.72 10.71
CA THR A 96 -9.49 -7.66 9.58
C THR A 96 -10.56 -7.32 8.53
N LYS A 97 -11.29 -6.20 8.63
CA LYS A 97 -12.55 -6.09 7.86
C LYS A 97 -12.56 -5.12 6.68
N GLU A 98 -11.84 -4.00 6.72
CA GLU A 98 -12.08 -2.89 5.78
C GLU A 98 -11.13 -2.87 4.55
N LEU A 99 -10.03 -3.61 4.57
CA LEU A 99 -9.01 -3.54 3.50
C LEU A 99 -9.51 -4.07 2.14
N ARG A 100 -10.38 -5.09 2.13
CA ARG A 100 -10.89 -5.64 0.88
C ARG A 100 -11.78 -4.64 0.15
N GLU A 101 -12.57 -3.87 0.87
CA GLU A 101 -13.45 -2.85 0.30
C GLU A 101 -12.64 -1.70 -0.31
N LYS A 102 -11.54 -1.30 0.32
CA LYS A 102 -10.58 -0.33 -0.25
C LYS A 102 -10.08 -0.77 -1.63
N PHE A 103 -9.82 -2.06 -1.85
CA PHE A 103 -9.37 -2.54 -3.17
C PHE A 103 -10.42 -2.38 -4.25
N TYR A 104 -11.71 -2.59 -3.96
CA TYR A 104 -12.77 -2.31 -4.95
C TYR A 104 -12.74 -0.84 -5.37
N ALA A 105 -12.59 0.09 -4.41
CA ALA A 105 -12.45 1.50 -4.71
C ALA A 105 -11.18 1.81 -5.51
N TYR A 106 -10.03 1.25 -5.15
CA TYR A 106 -8.78 1.45 -5.88
C TYR A 106 -8.88 0.99 -7.34
N PHE A 107 -9.46 -0.18 -7.59
CA PHE A 107 -9.68 -0.65 -8.97
C PHE A 107 -10.70 0.22 -9.72
N GLU A 108 -11.74 0.74 -9.06
CA GLU A 108 -12.70 1.67 -9.67
C GLU A 108 -12.07 3.02 -10.03
N LEU A 109 -11.08 3.47 -9.24
CA LEU A 109 -10.24 4.64 -9.52
C LEU A 109 -9.20 4.40 -10.64
N GLY A 110 -9.04 3.16 -11.10
CA GLY A 110 -8.10 2.81 -12.18
C GLY A 110 -6.71 2.40 -11.73
N VAL A 111 -6.51 2.12 -10.43
CA VAL A 111 -5.29 1.46 -9.94
C VAL A 111 -5.18 0.09 -10.61
N LYS A 112 -3.99 -0.27 -11.10
CA LYS A 112 -3.79 -1.47 -11.93
C LYS A 112 -3.59 -2.74 -11.11
N SER A 113 -2.96 -2.61 -9.95
CA SER A 113 -2.68 -3.72 -9.04
C SER A 113 -2.86 -3.30 -7.59
N CYS A 114 -3.28 -4.23 -6.74
CA CYS A 114 -3.34 -4.01 -5.29
C CYS A 114 -2.62 -5.13 -4.55
N TRP A 115 -1.84 -4.80 -3.52
CA TRP A 115 -1.18 -5.81 -2.67
C TRP A 115 -1.73 -5.75 -1.25
N LEU A 116 -2.16 -6.90 -0.72
CA LEU A 116 -2.46 -7.07 0.69
C LEU A 116 -1.30 -7.78 1.37
N VAL A 117 -0.62 -7.10 2.27
CA VAL A 117 0.48 -7.64 3.07
C VAL A 117 -0.06 -8.03 4.43
N VAL A 118 0.18 -9.27 4.86
CA VAL A 118 -0.18 -9.71 6.22
C VAL A 118 1.10 -10.14 6.95
N PRO A 119 1.75 -9.22 7.68
CA PRO A 119 3.04 -9.46 8.30
C PRO A 119 3.05 -10.62 9.31
N ASP A 120 1.98 -10.78 10.09
CA ASP A 120 1.91 -11.77 11.18
C ASP A 120 2.04 -13.22 10.69
N ILE A 121 1.52 -13.49 9.50
CA ILE A 121 1.63 -14.78 8.83
C ILE A 121 2.60 -14.77 7.65
N LYS A 122 3.29 -13.64 7.40
CA LYS A 122 4.31 -13.46 6.35
C LYS A 122 3.80 -13.82 4.96
N THR A 123 2.64 -13.28 4.61
CA THR A 123 2.01 -13.50 3.30
C THR A 123 1.77 -12.19 2.57
N ILE A 124 1.74 -12.26 1.24
CA ILE A 124 1.30 -11.18 0.36
C ILE A 124 0.31 -11.74 -0.64
N SER A 125 -0.83 -11.08 -0.79
CA SER A 125 -1.77 -11.36 -1.87
C SER A 125 -1.71 -10.25 -2.90
N VAL A 126 -1.39 -10.60 -4.15
CA VAL A 126 -1.30 -9.69 -5.30
C VAL A 126 -2.59 -9.79 -6.11
N PHE A 127 -3.34 -8.71 -6.17
CA PHE A 127 -4.63 -8.60 -6.85
C PHE A 127 -4.43 -7.92 -8.19
N SER A 128 -4.87 -8.57 -9.27
CA SER A 128 -4.98 -7.96 -10.60
C SER A 128 -6.37 -7.38 -10.85
N GLN A 129 -7.37 -7.82 -10.08
CA GLN A 129 -8.76 -7.35 -10.05
C GLN A 129 -9.34 -7.59 -8.65
N PRO A 130 -10.46 -6.94 -8.24
CA PRO A 130 -10.98 -7.03 -6.87
C PRO A 130 -11.20 -8.44 -6.32
N ALA A 131 -11.53 -9.41 -7.18
CA ALA A 131 -11.79 -10.80 -6.81
C ALA A 131 -10.74 -11.80 -7.33
N GLN A 132 -9.68 -11.33 -8.00
CA GLN A 132 -8.65 -12.18 -8.61
C GLN A 132 -7.29 -11.85 -8.02
N PHE A 133 -6.73 -12.80 -7.26
CA PHE A 133 -5.42 -12.65 -6.63
C PHE A 133 -4.65 -13.94 -6.56
N LYS A 134 -3.33 -13.80 -6.39
CA LYS A 134 -2.42 -14.89 -6.03
C LYS A 134 -1.76 -14.55 -4.70
N THR A 135 -1.72 -15.51 -3.79
CA THR A 135 -1.05 -15.36 -2.50
C THR A 135 0.32 -16.03 -2.54
N PHE A 136 1.31 -15.33 -1.99
CA PHE A 136 2.68 -15.76 -1.82
C PHE A 136 3.01 -15.87 -0.33
N ASP A 137 3.81 -16.86 0.04
CA ASP A 137 4.30 -17.08 1.39
C ASP A 137 5.80 -17.40 1.41
N MET A 138 6.37 -17.63 2.60
CA MET A 138 7.81 -17.89 2.78
C MET A 138 8.36 -19.13 2.04
N LYS A 139 7.51 -19.99 1.48
CA LYS A 139 7.90 -21.15 0.65
C LYS A 139 8.13 -20.76 -0.81
N ASP A 140 7.58 -19.64 -1.27
CA ASP A 140 7.83 -19.10 -2.59
C ASP A 140 9.22 -18.44 -2.66
N SER A 141 9.84 -18.43 -3.85
CA SER A 141 11.10 -17.73 -4.06
C SER A 141 10.91 -16.23 -4.21
N GLU A 142 9.83 -15.81 -4.86
CA GLU A 142 9.56 -14.43 -5.20
C GLU A 142 8.04 -14.14 -5.23
N ILE A 143 7.71 -12.89 -4.95
CA ILE A 143 6.42 -12.28 -5.22
C ILE A 143 6.44 -11.82 -6.67
N VAL A 144 5.42 -12.18 -7.43
CA VAL A 144 5.28 -11.79 -8.84
C VAL A 144 3.98 -11.03 -9.02
N ASP A 145 4.10 -9.81 -9.54
CA ASP A 145 3.00 -9.02 -10.06
C ASP A 145 3.13 -8.89 -11.57
N GLU A 146 2.31 -9.65 -12.29
CA GLU A 146 2.33 -9.72 -13.74
C GLU A 146 1.74 -8.47 -14.42
N VAL A 147 0.95 -7.65 -13.69
CA VAL A 147 0.27 -6.49 -14.27
C VAL A 147 1.24 -5.33 -14.49
N ILE A 148 2.17 -5.17 -13.56
CA ILE A 148 3.17 -4.09 -13.55
C ILE A 148 4.61 -4.59 -13.57
N ASP A 149 4.81 -5.89 -13.80
CA ASP A 149 6.11 -6.54 -13.98
C ASP A 149 7.06 -6.33 -12.78
N ILE A 150 6.55 -6.60 -11.58
CA ILE A 150 7.33 -6.56 -10.33
C ILE A 150 7.66 -7.99 -9.88
N HIS A 151 8.94 -8.19 -9.58
CA HIS A 151 9.50 -9.44 -9.08
C HIS A 151 10.34 -9.16 -7.84
N LEU A 152 9.90 -9.63 -6.67
CA LEU A 152 10.58 -9.38 -5.40
C LEU A 152 10.86 -10.66 -4.60
N PRO A 153 12.11 -10.94 -4.18
CA PRO A 153 12.37 -12.08 -3.30
C PRO A 153 11.66 -11.91 -1.96
N ILE A 154 10.68 -12.77 -1.66
CA ILE A 154 9.81 -12.63 -0.47
C ILE A 154 10.60 -12.69 0.84
N GLN A 155 11.73 -13.40 0.84
CA GLN A 155 12.62 -13.51 1.99
C GLN A 155 13.22 -12.17 2.36
N ASN A 156 13.46 -11.27 1.40
CA ASN A 156 14.01 -9.95 1.69
C ASN A 156 13.03 -9.09 2.49
N LEU A 157 11.72 -9.34 2.35
CA LEU A 157 10.70 -8.67 3.12
C LEU A 157 10.62 -9.22 4.56
N PHE A 158 10.50 -10.53 4.75
CA PHE A 158 10.18 -11.08 6.08
C PHE A 158 11.37 -11.61 6.89
N ARG A 159 12.58 -11.69 6.32
CA ARG A 159 13.77 -12.14 7.07
C ARG A 159 14.21 -11.09 8.10
N LYS A 160 14.66 -11.56 9.28
CA LYS A 160 15.33 -10.72 10.28
C LYS A 160 16.67 -10.24 9.71
N ARG A 161 16.98 -8.94 9.81
CA ARG A 161 18.32 -8.44 9.45
C ARG A 161 19.34 -9.05 10.41
N SER A 162 20.47 -9.51 9.87
CA SER A 162 21.59 -10.02 10.65
C SER A 162 22.18 -8.90 11.51
N GLU A 163 22.52 -9.19 12.76
CA GLU A 163 23.30 -8.28 13.60
C GLU A 163 24.74 -8.30 13.08
N THR A 164 25.13 -7.30 12.30
CA THR A 164 26.54 -7.03 12.03
C THR A 164 26.81 -5.59 12.42
N ILE A 165 26.92 -5.39 13.73
CA ILE A 165 27.64 -4.23 14.25
C ILE A 165 29.10 -4.69 14.27
N GLN A 166 29.86 -4.37 13.23
CA GLN A 166 31.31 -4.36 13.37
C GLN A 166 31.65 -3.21 14.33
N GLN A 167 32.18 -3.58 15.50
CA GLN A 167 32.88 -2.65 16.40
C GLN A 167 34.20 -2.22 15.76
#